data_AF-A0A2V3XU36-F1
#
_entry.id   AF-A0A2V3XU36-F1
#
_cell.length_a   1.000
_cell.length_b   1.000
_cell.length_c   1.000
_cell.angle_alpha   90.00
_cell.angle_beta   90.00
_cell.angle_gamma   90.00
#
_symmetry.space_group_name_H-M   'P 1'
#
loop_
_entity.id
_entity.type
_entity.pdbx_description
1 polymer ?
#
loop_
_entity_poly.entity_id
_entity_poly.type
_entity_poly.pdbx_seq_one_letter_code
_entity_poly.pdbx_strand_id
1 'polypeptide(L)'
;MPDHIEIRGARVHNLKNIDLDIPLGKLVGIAGVSGSGKSSLALGVLYAEGSRRYLEALSTYTRRWMTQAAEARIDSIEYVPAALALHQRPAVPGVRSTFGTSTELLNSLRLMFSRLGSHRCPNGHLLQPTVNTAIGKPLRCPECGAAFDGPSAESFYFNSQGACKNCGGTAIVRTVNEAVLVPDESISIDDGAVAPWNSLMWSLMTEVCRAMGVRTDVPFSELTKREREIVFHGPAEKKHILYKAKKSNQAGELDFTYFNAVYTVENALAKASVKFFSDDRNK
;
A
#
# COMPACT_ATOMS: atom_id res chain seq x y z
N MET A 1 -41.66 -26.01 -8.78
CA MET A 1 -40.39 -25.46 -8.27
C MET A 1 -40.61 -25.14 -6.80
N PRO A 2 -39.61 -25.32 -5.92
CA PRO A 2 -39.71 -24.90 -4.53
C PRO A 2 -39.99 -23.40 -4.46
N ASP A 3 -40.84 -22.99 -3.52
CA ASP A 3 -41.25 -21.60 -3.30
C ASP A 3 -40.65 -20.99 -2.03
N HIS A 4 -39.96 -21.79 -1.21
CA HIS A 4 -39.25 -21.35 -0.01
C HIS A 4 -37.96 -22.14 0.24
N ILE A 5 -37.07 -21.57 1.05
CA ILE A 5 -35.93 -22.24 1.68
C ILE A 5 -36.44 -22.85 2.98
N GLU A 6 -36.23 -24.15 3.16
CA GLU A 6 -36.60 -24.85 4.39
C GLU A 6 -35.36 -24.97 5.29
N ILE A 7 -35.42 -24.47 6.51
CA ILE A 7 -34.38 -24.63 7.53
C ILE A 7 -34.97 -25.40 8.69
N ARG A 8 -34.28 -26.46 9.13
CA ARG A 8 -34.65 -27.24 10.31
C ARG A 8 -33.48 -27.35 11.30
N GLY A 9 -33.80 -27.15 12.57
CA GLY A 9 -32.89 -27.36 13.69
C GLY A 9 -31.68 -26.44 13.72
N ALA A 10 -31.82 -25.16 13.35
CA ALA A 10 -30.66 -24.27 13.31
C ALA A 10 -30.15 -23.88 14.71
N ARG A 11 -28.86 -24.13 14.97
CA ARG A 11 -28.18 -24.02 16.28
C ARG A 11 -26.85 -23.25 16.21
N VAL A 12 -26.69 -22.38 15.21
CA VAL A 12 -25.49 -21.56 15.06
C VAL A 12 -25.49 -20.43 16.09
N HIS A 13 -24.44 -20.36 16.92
CA HIS A 13 -24.26 -19.38 17.99
C HIS A 13 -25.47 -19.25 18.92
N ASN A 14 -26.23 -18.15 18.84
CA ASN A 14 -27.34 -17.83 19.73
C ASN A 14 -28.67 -18.47 19.29
N LEU A 15 -28.70 -19.19 18.16
CA LEU A 15 -29.90 -19.85 17.67
C LEU A 15 -30.27 -21.06 18.54
N LYS A 16 -31.52 -21.11 18.99
CA LYS A 16 -32.04 -22.13 19.91
C LYS A 16 -32.85 -23.20 19.18
N ASN A 17 -32.21 -23.92 18.26
CA ASN A 17 -32.85 -24.99 17.48
C ASN A 17 -34.11 -24.53 16.75
N ILE A 18 -33.96 -23.56 15.85
CA ILE A 18 -35.09 -22.93 15.16
C ILE A 18 -35.39 -23.61 13.82
N ASP A 19 -36.68 -23.70 13.50
CA ASP A 19 -37.21 -24.10 12.21
C ASP A 19 -37.83 -22.88 11.52
N LEU A 20 -37.58 -22.72 10.22
CA LEU A 20 -37.96 -21.53 9.46
C LEU A 20 -38.16 -21.88 7.99
N ASP A 21 -39.18 -21.29 7.38
CA ASP A 21 -39.40 -21.29 5.94
C ASP A 21 -39.25 -19.86 5.39
N ILE A 22 -38.30 -19.64 4.47
CA ILE A 22 -38.03 -18.32 3.88
C ILE A 22 -38.51 -18.28 2.43
N PRO A 23 -39.45 -17.40 2.05
CA PRO A 23 -39.96 -17.39 0.68
C PRO A 23 -38.88 -17.01 -0.35
N LEU A 24 -38.80 -17.78 -1.43
CA LEU A 24 -37.92 -17.54 -2.57
C LEU A 24 -38.51 -16.45 -3.48
N GLY A 25 -37.63 -15.72 -4.18
CA GLY A 25 -38.04 -14.65 -5.11
C GLY A 25 -38.66 -13.42 -4.44
N LYS A 26 -38.48 -13.26 -3.12
CA LYS A 26 -38.96 -12.12 -2.33
C LYS A 26 -37.80 -11.40 -1.66
N LEU A 27 -37.97 -10.11 -1.40
CA LEU A 27 -37.09 -9.37 -0.50
C LEU A 27 -37.50 -9.68 0.95
N VAL A 28 -36.63 -10.38 1.68
CA VAL A 28 -36.89 -10.78 3.07
C VAL A 28 -36.00 -9.99 4.02
N GLY A 29 -36.61 -9.33 5.00
CA GLY A 29 -35.90 -8.65 6.08
C GLY A 29 -35.89 -9.48 7.37
N ILE A 30 -34.70 -9.66 7.98
CA ILE A 30 -34.55 -10.29 9.29
C ILE A 30 -34.39 -9.18 10.35
N ALA A 31 -35.40 -9.01 11.22
CA ALA A 31 -35.42 -7.96 12.23
C ALA A 31 -35.42 -8.53 13.66
N GLY A 32 -35.01 -7.71 14.64
CA GLY A 32 -34.95 -8.10 16.04
C GLY A 32 -33.85 -7.38 16.84
N VAL A 33 -33.93 -7.43 18.17
CA VAL A 33 -32.98 -6.76 19.10
C VAL A 33 -31.55 -7.25 18.94
N SER A 34 -30.56 -6.45 19.34
CA SER A 34 -29.15 -6.87 19.32
C SER A 34 -28.96 -8.21 20.06
N GLY A 35 -28.15 -9.11 19.51
CA GLY A 35 -27.93 -10.43 20.10
C GLY A 35 -29.01 -11.49 19.83
N SER A 36 -30.13 -11.15 19.19
CA SER A 36 -31.24 -12.09 18.93
C SER A 36 -30.96 -13.23 17.94
N GLY A 37 -29.74 -13.29 17.37
CA GLY A 37 -29.36 -14.33 16.40
C GLY A 37 -29.56 -13.98 14.92
N LYS A 38 -29.92 -12.73 14.57
CA LYS A 38 -30.10 -12.29 13.17
C LYS A 38 -28.89 -12.60 12.29
N SER A 39 -27.70 -12.17 12.71
CA SER A 39 -26.46 -12.41 11.97
C SER A 39 -26.08 -13.89 11.98
N SER A 40 -26.42 -14.62 13.04
CA SER A 40 -26.23 -16.07 13.12
C SER A 40 -27.08 -16.80 12.08
N LEU A 41 -28.33 -16.37 11.86
CA LEU A 41 -29.20 -16.90 10.81
C LEU A 41 -28.75 -16.46 9.41
N ALA A 42 -28.51 -15.16 9.21
CA ALA A 42 -28.18 -14.61 7.88
C ALA A 42 -26.78 -15.03 7.39
N LEU A 43 -25.75 -14.83 8.20
CA LEU A 43 -24.36 -15.12 7.82
C LEU A 43 -23.93 -16.53 8.22
N GLY A 44 -24.33 -16.97 9.42
CA GLY A 44 -23.89 -18.25 9.98
C GLY A 44 -24.63 -19.48 9.45
N VAL A 45 -25.84 -19.32 8.92
CA VAL A 45 -26.62 -20.42 8.31
C VAL A 45 -26.81 -20.20 6.82
N LEU A 46 -27.58 -19.17 6.43
CA LEU A 46 -27.97 -18.96 5.03
C LEU A 46 -26.77 -18.73 4.10
N TYR A 47 -25.89 -17.79 4.46
CA TYR A 47 -24.70 -17.52 3.66
C TYR A 47 -23.70 -18.69 3.69
N ALA A 48 -23.46 -19.29 4.85
CA ALA A 48 -22.53 -20.41 4.98
C ALA A 48 -22.94 -21.58 4.08
N GLU A 49 -24.20 -22.01 4.15
CA GLU A 49 -24.71 -23.13 3.36
C GLU A 49 -24.90 -22.78 1.88
N GLY A 50 -25.40 -21.58 1.57
CA GLY A 50 -25.53 -21.12 0.18
C GLY A 50 -24.18 -20.94 -0.52
N SER A 51 -23.15 -20.46 0.19
CA SER A 51 -21.79 -20.34 -0.31
C SER A 51 -21.17 -21.73 -0.53
N ARG A 52 -21.34 -22.65 0.43
CA ARG A 52 -20.86 -24.04 0.29
C ARG A 52 -21.41 -24.72 -0.96
N ARG A 53 -22.72 -24.61 -1.21
CA ARG A 53 -23.35 -25.17 -2.43
C ARG A 53 -22.75 -24.59 -3.72
N TYR A 54 -22.47 -23.29 -3.74
CA TYR A 54 -21.79 -22.67 -4.88
C TYR A 54 -20.37 -23.25 -5.08
N LEU A 55 -19.60 -23.39 -4.01
CA LEU A 55 -18.25 -23.97 -4.07
C LEU A 55 -18.28 -25.45 -4.47
N GLU A 56 -19.31 -26.19 -4.11
CA GLU A 56 -19.54 -27.58 -4.50
C GLU A 56 -19.95 -27.76 -5.96
N ALA A 57 -20.36 -26.71 -6.66
CA ALA A 57 -20.55 -26.74 -8.10
C ALA A 57 -19.23 -26.58 -8.87
N LEU A 58 -18.15 -26.12 -8.22
CA LEU A 58 -16.85 -25.87 -8.85
C LEU A 58 -16.05 -27.15 -9.06
N SER A 59 -15.05 -27.10 -9.95
CA SER A 59 -14.18 -28.25 -10.23
C SER A 59 -13.47 -28.76 -8.96
N THR A 60 -13.14 -30.06 -8.93
CA THR A 60 -12.41 -30.69 -7.81
C THR A 60 -11.07 -29.99 -7.53
N TYR A 61 -10.39 -29.52 -8.57
CA TYR A 61 -9.16 -28.74 -8.45
C TYR A 61 -9.41 -27.40 -7.75
N THR A 62 -10.43 -26.63 -8.17
CA THR A 62 -10.75 -25.32 -7.57
C THR A 62 -11.11 -25.45 -6.08
N ARG A 63 -11.87 -26.49 -5.71
CA ARG A 63 -12.26 -26.77 -4.31
C ARG A 63 -11.09 -26.94 -3.35
N ARG A 64 -9.94 -27.40 -3.83
CA ARG A 64 -8.75 -27.65 -2.99
C ARG A 64 -8.09 -26.36 -2.49
N TRP A 65 -8.27 -25.24 -3.19
CA TRP A 65 -7.62 -23.96 -2.91
C TRP A 65 -8.52 -22.96 -2.17
N MET A 66 -9.82 -23.20 -2.14
CA MET A 66 -10.77 -22.32 -1.47
C MET A 66 -11.05 -22.85 -0.07
N THR A 67 -10.95 -21.97 0.91
CA THR A 67 -11.25 -22.27 2.31
C THR A 67 -12.64 -22.92 2.39
N GLN A 68 -12.71 -24.16 2.90
CA GLN A 68 -14.00 -24.78 3.17
C GLN A 68 -14.75 -23.87 4.15
N ALA A 69 -15.92 -23.38 3.73
CA ALA A 69 -16.84 -22.75 4.66
C ALA A 69 -17.15 -23.77 5.76
N ALA A 70 -16.95 -23.40 7.02
CA ALA A 70 -17.30 -24.26 8.13
C ALA A 70 -18.79 -24.62 8.04
N GLU A 71 -19.12 -25.91 8.17
CA GLU A 71 -20.51 -26.38 8.15
C GLU A 71 -21.33 -25.66 9.21
N ALA A 72 -22.53 -25.21 8.84
CA ALA A 72 -23.45 -24.62 9.79
C ALA A 72 -24.00 -25.72 10.72
N ARG A 73 -24.10 -25.43 12.02
CA ARG A 73 -24.76 -26.33 12.98
C ARG A 73 -26.28 -26.30 12.78
N ILE A 74 -26.80 -27.14 11.90
CA ILE A 74 -28.22 -27.29 11.53
C ILE A 74 -28.58 -28.77 11.36
N ASP A 75 -29.86 -29.13 11.37
CA ASP A 75 -30.30 -30.50 11.04
C ASP A 75 -30.45 -30.69 9.54
N SER A 76 -31.15 -29.77 8.87
CA SER A 76 -31.24 -29.75 7.41
C SER A 76 -31.50 -28.34 6.88
N ILE A 77 -31.10 -28.15 5.62
CA ILE A 77 -31.49 -26.98 4.83
C ILE A 77 -31.78 -27.44 3.40
N GLU A 78 -32.97 -27.14 2.90
CA GLU A 78 -33.39 -27.47 1.54
C GLU A 78 -33.59 -26.21 0.70
N TYR A 79 -33.36 -26.35 -0.61
CA TYR A 79 -33.61 -25.29 -1.60
C TYR A 79 -32.88 -23.94 -1.43
N VAL A 80 -31.90 -23.85 -0.51
CA VAL A 80 -31.03 -22.66 -0.42
C VAL A 80 -30.22 -22.46 -1.71
N PRO A 81 -30.32 -21.29 -2.37
CA PRO A 81 -29.56 -20.98 -3.58
C PRO A 81 -28.10 -20.62 -3.27
N ALA A 82 -27.27 -20.48 -4.30
CA ALA A 82 -25.95 -19.87 -4.17
C ALA A 82 -26.06 -18.50 -3.50
N ALA A 83 -25.31 -18.28 -2.42
CA ALA A 83 -25.41 -17.07 -1.62
C ALA A 83 -24.12 -16.22 -1.72
N LEU A 84 -24.30 -14.90 -1.79
CA LEU A 84 -23.23 -13.92 -1.74
C LEU A 84 -23.49 -12.95 -0.59
N ALA A 85 -22.54 -12.82 0.34
CA ALA A 85 -22.62 -11.85 1.41
C ALA A 85 -22.13 -10.48 0.93
N LEU A 86 -22.95 -9.46 1.12
CA LEU A 86 -22.55 -8.06 0.93
C LEU A 86 -22.20 -7.46 2.29
N HIS A 87 -20.91 -7.22 2.51
CA HIS A 87 -20.42 -6.58 3.73
C HIS A 87 -20.47 -5.06 3.60
N GLN A 88 -20.79 -4.37 4.70
CA GLN A 88 -20.89 -2.90 4.74
C GLN A 88 -19.58 -2.20 4.34
N ARG A 89 -18.43 -2.82 4.63
CA ARG A 89 -17.10 -2.33 4.24
C ARG A 89 -16.32 -3.49 3.64
N PRO A 90 -16.21 -3.58 2.30
CA PRO A 90 -15.28 -4.52 1.71
C PRO A 90 -13.85 -4.18 2.17
N ALA A 91 -13.06 -5.20 2.50
CA ALA A 91 -11.65 -5.00 2.80
C ALA A 91 -10.97 -4.39 1.56
N VAL A 92 -10.26 -3.27 1.73
CA VAL A 92 -9.47 -2.70 0.63
C VAL A 92 -8.26 -3.63 0.40
N PRO A 93 -8.13 -4.28 -0.78
CA PRO A 93 -7.15 -5.33 -1.02
C PRO A 93 -5.67 -4.91 -0.88
N GLY A 94 -5.38 -3.60 -0.85
CA GLY A 94 -4.03 -3.08 -0.67
C GLY A 94 -3.89 -1.62 -1.10
N VAL A 95 -2.70 -1.06 -0.91
CA VAL A 95 -2.38 0.36 -1.19
C VAL A 95 -2.54 0.78 -2.65
N ARG A 96 -2.55 -0.21 -3.57
CA ARG A 96 -2.78 0.03 -5.00
C ARG A 96 -4.21 -0.33 -5.44
N SER A 97 -5.10 -0.69 -4.52
CA SER A 97 -6.51 -0.87 -4.87
C SER A 97 -7.23 0.46 -4.81
N THR A 98 -7.87 0.82 -5.91
CA THR A 98 -8.69 2.03 -6.03
C THR A 98 -10.12 1.65 -6.40
N PHE A 99 -11.03 2.62 -6.36
CA PHE A 99 -12.38 2.44 -6.87
C PHE A 99 -12.38 1.93 -8.32
N GLY A 100 -11.47 2.44 -9.16
CA GLY A 100 -11.36 2.04 -10.56
C GLY A 100 -10.93 0.58 -10.75
N THR A 101 -10.08 0.04 -9.87
CA THR A 101 -9.70 -1.38 -9.92
C THR A 101 -10.79 -2.27 -9.35
N SER A 102 -11.43 -1.87 -8.24
CA SER A 102 -12.45 -2.70 -7.57
C SER A 102 -13.75 -2.83 -8.36
N THR A 103 -14.08 -1.83 -9.17
CA THR A 103 -15.27 -1.83 -10.05
C THR A 103 -14.96 -2.31 -11.47
N GLU A 104 -13.72 -2.70 -11.74
CA GLU A 104 -13.20 -3.01 -13.09
C GLU A 104 -13.32 -1.88 -14.12
N LEU A 105 -13.78 -0.69 -13.72
CA LEU A 105 -13.89 0.48 -14.58
C LEU A 105 -12.54 0.84 -15.22
N LEU A 106 -11.44 0.66 -14.50
CA LEU A 106 -10.10 0.88 -15.01
C LEU A 106 -9.77 -0.05 -16.20
N ASN A 107 -10.33 -1.26 -16.26
CA ASN A 107 -10.13 -2.19 -17.38
C ASN A 107 -10.74 -1.65 -18.66
N SER A 108 -11.95 -1.09 -18.57
CA SER A 108 -12.60 -0.42 -19.70
C SER A 108 -11.85 0.84 -20.10
N LEU A 109 -11.45 1.68 -19.14
CA LEU A 109 -10.70 2.90 -19.41
C LEU A 109 -9.37 2.60 -20.10
N ARG A 110 -8.53 1.70 -19.59
CA ARG A 110 -7.22 1.40 -20.18
C ARG A 110 -7.33 0.92 -21.63
N LEU A 111 -8.36 0.15 -21.95
CA LEU A 111 -8.63 -0.31 -23.31
C LEU A 111 -9.04 0.85 -24.21
N MET A 112 -9.90 1.75 -23.73
CA MET A 112 -10.30 2.95 -24.46
C MET A 112 -9.10 3.88 -24.71
N PHE A 113 -8.28 4.17 -23.70
CA PHE A 113 -7.09 5.02 -23.88
C PHE A 113 -6.08 4.42 -24.86
N SER A 114 -5.88 3.10 -24.82
CA SER A 114 -4.99 2.41 -25.77
C SER A 114 -5.53 2.44 -27.21
N ARG A 115 -6.83 2.16 -27.40
CA ARG A 115 -7.42 1.92 -28.74
C ARG A 115 -8.03 3.16 -29.38
N LEU A 116 -8.54 4.09 -28.58
CA LEU A 116 -9.27 5.29 -29.02
C LEU A 116 -8.51 6.58 -28.71
N GLY A 117 -7.37 6.49 -28.00
CA GLY A 117 -6.52 7.62 -27.70
C GLY A 117 -5.73 8.11 -28.91
N SER A 118 -5.42 9.41 -28.90
CA SER A 118 -4.39 9.98 -29.77
C SER A 118 -3.02 9.78 -29.14
N HIS A 119 -2.04 9.31 -29.91
CA HIS A 119 -0.73 8.91 -29.38
C HIS A 119 0.37 9.84 -29.86
N ARG A 120 1.31 10.20 -28.99
CA ARG A 120 2.46 11.04 -29.36
C ARG A 120 3.58 10.20 -29.94
N CYS A 121 4.14 10.63 -31.05
CA CYS A 121 5.34 10.02 -31.60
C CYS A 121 6.59 10.44 -30.78
N PRO A 122 7.73 9.74 -30.96
CA PRO A 122 8.99 10.09 -30.27
C PRO A 122 9.48 11.52 -30.51
N ASN A 123 9.06 12.14 -31.63
CA ASN A 123 9.40 13.51 -32.00
C ASN A 123 8.37 14.56 -31.53
N GLY A 124 7.35 14.16 -30.76
CA GLY A 124 6.40 15.07 -30.10
C GLY A 124 5.05 15.31 -30.81
N HIS A 125 4.92 14.95 -32.09
CA HIS A 125 3.67 15.10 -32.86
C HIS A 125 2.56 14.17 -32.35
N LEU A 126 1.31 14.66 -32.35
CA LEU A 126 0.15 13.90 -31.87
C LEU A 126 -0.58 13.24 -33.05
N LEU A 127 -0.65 11.91 -33.04
CA LEU A 127 -1.35 11.14 -34.05
C LEU A 127 -2.81 10.94 -33.63
N GLN A 128 -3.73 11.14 -34.58
CA GLN A 128 -5.14 10.80 -34.40
C GLN A 128 -5.33 9.30 -34.11
N PRO A 129 -6.44 8.92 -33.44
CA PRO A 129 -6.70 7.53 -33.11
C PRO A 129 -6.77 6.65 -34.36
N THR A 130 -6.21 5.44 -34.27
CA THR A 130 -6.20 4.47 -35.36
C THR A 130 -6.33 3.06 -34.82
N VAL A 131 -6.88 2.16 -35.63
CA VAL A 131 -7.04 0.75 -35.31
C VAL A 131 -5.70 0.02 -35.17
N ASN A 132 -4.61 0.59 -35.71
CA ASN A 132 -3.29 -0.05 -35.72
C ASN A 132 -2.82 -0.48 -34.32
N THR A 133 -3.02 0.35 -33.28
CA THR A 133 -2.69 -0.02 -31.90
C THR A 133 -3.49 -1.23 -31.41
N ALA A 134 -4.78 -1.33 -31.79
CA ALA A 134 -5.65 -2.43 -31.38
C ALA A 134 -5.28 -3.77 -32.04
N ILE A 135 -4.74 -3.73 -33.27
CA ILE A 135 -4.31 -4.92 -34.03
C ILE A 135 -2.80 -5.19 -33.93
N GLY A 136 -2.09 -4.49 -33.04
CA GLY A 136 -0.66 -4.70 -32.81
C GLY A 136 0.25 -4.29 -33.98
N LYS A 137 -0.17 -3.33 -34.80
CA LYS A 137 0.65 -2.75 -35.87
C LYS A 137 1.32 -1.46 -35.42
N PRO A 138 2.56 -1.18 -35.87
CA PRO A 138 3.24 0.06 -35.56
C PRO A 138 2.47 1.27 -36.13
N LEU A 139 2.51 2.36 -35.38
CA LEU A 139 2.04 3.66 -35.78
C LEU A 139 3.12 4.36 -36.60
N ARG A 140 2.72 5.04 -37.68
CA ARG A 140 3.62 5.86 -38.48
C ARG A 140 3.16 7.31 -38.41
N CYS A 141 4.04 8.18 -37.93
CA CYS A 141 3.76 9.60 -37.83
C CYS A 141 3.61 10.21 -39.22
N PRO A 142 2.49 10.88 -39.54
CA PRO A 142 2.29 11.52 -40.85
C PRO A 142 3.19 12.75 -41.04
N GLU A 143 3.62 13.39 -39.95
CA GLU A 143 4.41 14.63 -40.01
C GLU A 143 5.91 14.37 -40.17
N CYS A 144 6.49 13.43 -39.40
CA CYS A 144 7.93 13.17 -39.40
C CYS A 144 8.32 11.77 -39.91
N GLY A 145 7.36 10.92 -40.26
CA GLY A 145 7.62 9.57 -40.77
C GLY A 145 8.10 8.53 -39.74
N ALA A 146 8.30 8.92 -38.47
CA ALA A 146 8.74 8.02 -37.41
C ALA A 146 7.76 6.86 -37.21
N ALA A 147 8.28 5.64 -37.11
CA ALA A 147 7.54 4.44 -36.76
C ALA A 147 7.70 4.14 -35.26
N PHE A 148 6.61 3.86 -34.56
CA PHE A 148 6.60 3.58 -33.12
C PHE A 148 5.39 2.74 -32.73
N ASP A 149 5.45 2.06 -31.60
CA ASP A 149 4.32 1.29 -31.09
C ASP A 149 3.40 2.18 -30.24
N GLY A 150 2.09 2.04 -30.46
CA GLY A 150 1.09 2.66 -29.60
C GLY A 150 1.10 2.01 -28.20
N PRO A 151 0.80 2.76 -27.13
CA PRO A 151 0.74 2.22 -25.78
C PRO A 151 -0.35 1.16 -25.69
N SER A 152 0.02 0.00 -25.16
CA SER A 152 -0.92 -1.08 -24.86
C SER A 152 -1.82 -0.70 -23.68
N ALA A 153 -2.89 -1.45 -23.46
CA ALA A 153 -3.73 -1.30 -22.26
C ALA A 153 -2.91 -1.44 -20.95
N GLU A 154 -1.88 -2.28 -20.93
CA GLU A 154 -1.00 -2.47 -19.76
C GLU A 154 -0.13 -1.25 -19.47
N SER A 155 0.19 -0.45 -20.49
CA SER A 155 0.91 0.82 -20.33
C SER A 155 0.10 1.86 -19.55
N PHE A 156 -1.22 1.69 -19.44
CA PHE A 156 -2.11 2.52 -18.62
C PHE A 156 -2.45 1.88 -17.27
N TYR A 157 -1.82 0.75 -16.92
CA TYR A 157 -2.05 0.06 -15.66
C TYR A 157 -0.91 0.28 -14.67
N PHE A 158 -1.21 1.02 -13.60
CA PHE A 158 -0.23 1.42 -12.59
C PHE A 158 0.27 0.28 -11.69
N ASN A 159 -0.31 -0.92 -11.77
CA ASN A 159 0.21 -2.13 -11.10
C ASN A 159 1.16 -2.94 -11.99
N SER A 160 1.43 -2.47 -13.20
CA SER A 160 2.19 -3.17 -14.25
C SER A 160 3.10 -2.16 -14.96
N GLN A 161 3.19 -2.23 -16.28
CA GLN A 161 4.07 -1.38 -17.11
C GLN A 161 3.79 0.13 -16.97
N GLY A 162 2.54 0.51 -16.67
CA GLY A 162 2.15 1.90 -16.45
C GLY A 162 2.51 2.47 -15.07
N ALA A 163 3.22 1.72 -14.22
CA ALA A 163 3.61 2.18 -12.90
C ALA A 163 4.58 3.38 -12.99
N CYS A 164 4.28 4.44 -12.24
CA CYS A 164 5.20 5.57 -12.09
C CYS A 164 6.52 5.10 -11.49
N LYS A 165 7.66 5.49 -12.08
CA LYS A 165 9.00 5.06 -11.63
C LYS A 165 9.37 5.57 -10.24
N ASN A 166 8.80 6.69 -9.79
CA ASN A 166 9.12 7.29 -8.50
C ASN A 166 8.37 6.62 -7.33
N CYS A 167 7.05 6.44 -7.47
CA CYS A 167 6.22 5.82 -6.42
C CYS A 167 5.92 4.33 -6.65
N GLY A 168 6.36 3.76 -7.77
CA GLY A 168 5.99 2.40 -8.17
C GLY A 168 4.49 2.21 -8.34
N GLY A 169 3.74 3.24 -8.72
CA GLY A 169 2.28 3.17 -8.92
C GLY A 169 1.43 3.21 -7.65
N THR A 170 2.00 3.48 -6.47
CA THR A 170 1.23 3.69 -5.22
C THR A 170 0.67 5.10 -5.08
N ALA A 171 1.14 6.04 -5.92
CA ALA A 171 0.90 7.48 -5.80
C ALA A 171 1.39 8.12 -4.47
N ILE A 172 2.09 7.36 -3.62
CA ILE A 172 2.61 7.82 -2.34
C ILE A 172 4.13 7.68 -2.34
N VAL A 173 4.83 8.78 -2.03
CA VAL A 173 6.27 8.79 -1.77
C VAL A 173 6.45 9.18 -0.31
N ARG A 174 7.27 8.41 0.40
CA ARG A 174 7.67 8.76 1.77
C ARG A 174 8.98 9.52 1.68
N THR A 175 8.95 10.78 2.11
CA THR A 175 10.13 11.62 2.23
C THR A 175 10.37 11.93 3.69
N VAL A 176 11.61 12.24 4.04
CA VAL A 176 11.94 12.78 5.36
C VAL A 176 11.43 14.22 5.43
N ASN A 177 10.76 14.56 6.53
CA ASN A 177 10.34 15.93 6.81
C ASN A 177 11.42 16.61 7.65
N GLU A 178 12.12 17.58 7.06
CA GLU A 178 13.23 18.31 7.70
C GLU A 178 12.81 19.03 8.99
N ALA A 179 11.59 19.55 9.06
CA ALA A 179 11.08 20.22 10.26
C ALA A 179 10.93 19.27 11.46
N VAL A 180 10.86 17.95 11.22
CA VAL A 180 10.86 16.94 12.29
C VAL A 180 12.30 16.60 12.72
N LEU A 181 13.29 16.81 11.85
CA LEU A 181 14.70 16.58 12.18
C LEU A 181 15.26 17.67 13.09
N VAL A 182 14.78 18.91 12.91
CA VAL A 182 15.09 20.06 13.78
C VAL A 182 13.78 20.67 14.28
N PRO A 183 13.18 20.15 15.37
CA PRO A 183 11.88 20.60 15.87
C PRO A 183 11.92 22.01 16.47
N ASP A 184 13.06 22.40 17.03
CA ASP A 184 13.29 23.70 17.64
C ASP A 184 14.55 24.32 17.02
N GLU A 185 14.37 25.33 16.17
CA GLU A 185 15.49 26.04 15.53
C GLU A 185 16.15 27.08 16.46
N SER A 186 15.64 27.30 17.68
CA SER A 186 16.23 28.25 18.63
C SER A 186 17.42 27.70 19.41
N ILE A 187 17.61 26.38 19.39
CA ILE A 187 18.74 25.70 20.04
C ILE A 187 19.88 25.42 19.06
N SER A 188 21.10 25.27 19.60
CA SER A 188 22.30 25.00 18.81
C SER A 188 22.42 23.51 18.44
N ILE A 189 23.26 23.18 17.46
CA ILE A 189 23.55 21.77 17.11
C ILE A 189 24.27 21.08 18.28
N ASP A 190 25.11 21.81 19.02
CA ASP A 190 25.83 21.30 20.20
C ASP A 190 24.89 20.94 21.35
N ASP A 191 23.78 21.67 21.48
CA ASP A 191 22.69 21.40 22.44
C ASP A 191 21.67 20.38 21.92
N GLY A 192 21.89 19.83 20.72
CA GLY A 192 21.09 18.74 20.17
C GLY A 192 19.90 19.17 19.31
N ALA A 193 19.99 20.31 18.63
CA ALA A 193 18.98 20.76 17.65
C ALA A 193 18.63 19.69 16.60
N VAL A 194 19.63 18.92 16.15
CA VAL A 194 19.47 17.89 15.13
C VAL A 194 19.13 16.55 15.80
N ALA A 195 17.84 16.26 15.91
CA ALA A 195 17.33 15.13 16.69
C ALA A 195 17.96 13.76 16.35
N PRO A 196 18.21 13.39 15.07
CA PRO A 196 18.84 12.11 14.74
C PRO A 196 20.26 11.93 15.30
N TRP A 197 21.00 13.03 15.49
CA TRP A 197 22.38 13.02 15.97
C TRP A 197 22.50 12.85 17.49
N ASN A 198 21.39 12.96 18.23
CA ASN A 198 21.40 12.82 19.68
C ASN A 198 21.57 11.36 20.16
N SER A 199 21.58 10.39 19.25
CA SER A 199 21.82 8.99 19.57
C SER A 199 23.32 8.66 19.64
N LEU A 200 23.68 7.67 20.48
CA LEU A 200 25.09 7.35 20.80
C LEU A 200 25.96 7.15 19.54
N MET A 201 25.41 6.49 18.52
CA MET A 201 26.13 6.17 17.28
C MET A 201 26.34 7.38 16.37
N TRP A 202 25.45 8.38 16.43
CA TRP A 202 25.45 9.53 15.52
C TRP A 202 25.94 10.83 16.20
N SER A 203 26.25 10.78 17.49
CA SER A 203 26.72 11.94 18.26
C SER A 203 28.03 12.56 17.73
N LEU A 204 28.83 11.79 16.99
CA LEU A 204 30.03 12.26 16.30
C LEU A 204 29.73 13.19 15.11
N MET A 205 28.52 13.16 14.57
CA MET A 205 28.15 13.97 13.40
C MET A 205 28.23 15.46 13.69
N THR A 206 28.00 15.89 14.93
CA THR A 206 28.17 17.29 15.34
C THR A 206 29.61 17.75 15.14
N GLU A 207 30.60 16.96 15.58
CA GLU A 207 32.02 17.25 15.41
C GLU A 207 32.47 17.20 13.94
N VAL A 208 31.97 16.22 13.18
CA VAL A 208 32.28 16.10 11.74
C VAL A 208 31.68 17.26 10.95
N CYS A 209 30.45 17.67 11.27
CA CYS A 209 29.78 18.82 10.65
C CYS A 209 30.55 20.12 10.95
N ARG A 210 31.05 20.27 12.18
CA ARG A 210 31.93 21.37 12.57
C ARG A 210 33.22 21.40 11.74
N ALA A 211 33.86 20.24 11.54
CA ALA A 211 35.03 20.12 10.67
C ALA A 211 34.74 20.40 9.19
N MET A 212 33.47 20.34 8.76
CA MET A 212 33.01 20.77 7.43
C MET A 212 32.76 22.29 7.33
N GLY A 213 32.95 23.03 8.42
CA GLY A 213 32.80 24.48 8.48
C GLY A 213 31.41 24.96 8.86
N VAL A 214 30.57 24.09 9.46
CA VAL A 214 29.28 24.49 10.02
C VAL A 214 29.47 25.01 11.44
N ARG A 215 28.93 26.20 11.73
CA ARG A 215 28.87 26.72 13.10
C ARG A 215 27.87 25.89 13.90
N THR A 216 28.32 25.18 14.92
CA THR A 216 27.46 24.27 15.71
C THR A 216 27.01 24.87 17.05
N ASP A 217 27.63 25.98 17.43
CA ASP A 217 27.54 26.67 18.72
C ASP A 217 26.52 27.83 18.72
N VAL A 218 25.94 28.14 17.56
CA VAL A 218 24.89 29.15 17.41
C VAL A 218 23.52 28.48 17.26
N PRO A 219 22.40 29.16 17.60
CA PRO A 219 21.06 28.69 17.29
C PRO A 219 20.93 28.24 15.83
N PHE A 220 20.25 27.12 15.59
CA PHE A 220 20.09 26.58 14.22
C PHE A 220 19.45 27.59 13.26
N SER A 221 18.58 28.44 13.79
CA SER A 221 17.94 29.55 13.08
C SER A 221 18.94 30.53 12.44
N GLU A 222 20.11 30.72 13.06
CA GLU A 222 21.17 31.65 12.62
C GLU A 222 22.14 31.05 11.60
N LEU A 223 21.97 29.76 11.26
CA LEU A 223 22.77 29.12 10.23
C LEU A 223 22.43 29.65 8.84
N THR A 224 23.49 29.86 8.05
CA THR A 224 23.36 30.22 6.64
C THR A 224 22.73 29.06 5.85
N LYS A 225 22.17 29.37 4.68
CA LYS A 225 21.61 28.34 3.78
C LYS A 225 22.60 27.23 3.45
N ARG A 226 23.89 27.57 3.26
CA ARG A 226 24.95 26.60 2.99
C ARG A 226 25.21 25.69 4.18
N GLU A 227 25.23 26.23 5.39
CA GLU A 227 25.41 25.45 6.62
C GLU A 227 24.23 24.50 6.84
N ARG A 228 22.99 24.98 6.65
CA ARG A 228 21.79 24.15 6.70
C ARG A 228 21.82 23.03 5.65
N GLU A 229 22.28 23.35 4.43
CA GLU A 229 22.42 22.36 3.36
C GLU A 229 23.41 21.25 3.73
N ILE A 230 24.53 21.60 4.38
CA ILE A 230 25.48 20.59 4.87
C ILE A 230 24.80 19.72 5.93
N VAL A 231 24.07 20.30 6.88
CA VAL A 231 23.37 19.55 7.94
C VAL A 231 22.31 18.59 7.37
N PHE A 232 21.46 19.05 6.46
CA PHE A 232 20.35 18.25 5.95
C PHE A 232 20.77 17.29 4.83
N HIS A 233 21.61 17.75 3.89
CA HIS A 233 21.90 17.07 2.62
C HIS A 233 23.40 16.97 2.29
N GLY A 234 24.29 17.31 3.23
CA GLY A 234 25.73 17.33 2.98
C GLY A 234 26.29 15.99 2.49
N PRO A 235 27.31 16.02 1.61
CA PRO A 235 27.86 14.81 1.00
C PRO A 235 28.59 13.93 2.03
N ALA A 236 28.60 12.62 1.79
CA ALA A 236 29.34 11.68 2.62
C ALA A 236 30.85 11.83 2.42
N GLU A 237 31.49 12.65 3.24
CA GLU A 237 32.92 12.94 3.20
C GLU A 237 33.63 12.41 4.45
N LYS A 238 34.84 11.85 4.28
CA LYS A 238 35.70 11.53 5.43
C LYS A 238 36.32 12.80 5.98
N LYS A 239 36.24 12.99 7.30
CA LYS A 239 36.95 14.06 8.01
C LYS A 239 37.73 13.47 9.18
N HIS A 240 38.91 14.07 9.39
CA HIS A 240 39.73 13.87 10.58
C HIS A 240 39.12 14.72 11.70
N ILE A 241 38.67 14.09 12.79
CA ILE A 241 38.09 14.79 13.94
C ILE A 241 38.82 14.42 15.23
N LEU A 242 38.83 15.37 16.16
CA LEU A 242 39.33 15.16 17.51
C LEU A 242 38.13 14.91 18.43
N TYR A 243 37.86 13.64 18.73
CA TYR A 243 36.72 13.27 19.55
C TYR A 243 37.09 13.25 21.03
N LYS A 244 36.31 13.96 21.86
CA LYS A 244 36.42 13.93 23.31
C LYS A 244 35.22 13.20 23.91
N ALA A 245 35.46 12.07 24.56
CA ALA A 245 34.39 11.32 25.20
C ALA A 245 33.77 12.12 26.36
N LYS A 246 32.44 12.25 26.42
CA LYS A 246 31.73 13.00 27.48
C LYS A 246 32.02 12.52 28.92
N LYS A 247 32.55 11.29 29.09
CA LYS A 247 32.83 10.65 30.39
C LYS A 247 34.31 10.38 30.69
N SER A 248 35.23 10.65 29.76
CA SER A 248 36.67 10.53 30.01
C SER A 248 37.41 11.71 29.42
N ASN A 249 38.40 12.26 30.13
CA ASN A 249 39.16 13.41 29.64
C ASN A 249 40.21 13.03 28.57
N GLN A 250 40.04 11.87 27.92
CA GLN A 250 40.89 11.40 26.83
C GLN A 250 40.27 11.83 25.51
N ALA A 251 41.03 12.62 24.75
CA ALA A 251 40.73 12.92 23.36
C ALA A 251 41.41 11.88 22.46
N GLY A 252 40.67 11.36 21.49
CA GLY A 252 41.18 10.46 20.46
C GLY A 252 41.00 11.09 19.09
N GLU A 253 42.04 11.04 18.26
CA GLU A 253 41.92 11.36 16.84
C GLU A 253 41.28 10.19 16.12
N LEU A 254 40.26 10.47 15.32
CA LEU A 254 39.58 9.45 14.53
C LEU A 254 39.10 10.00 13.19
N ASP A 255 39.12 9.13 12.19
CA ASP A 255 38.60 9.42 10.87
C ASP A 255 37.18 8.90 10.78
N PHE A 256 36.23 9.78 10.49
CA PHE A 256 34.83 9.39 10.38
C PHE A 256 34.21 9.92 9.10
N THR A 257 33.30 9.14 8.52
CA THR A 257 32.53 9.56 7.34
C THR A 257 31.32 10.35 7.80
N TYR A 258 31.15 11.55 7.26
CA TYR A 258 29.99 12.39 7.53
C TYR A 258 28.72 11.75 6.98
N PHE A 259 27.63 11.88 7.74
CA PHE A 259 26.30 11.47 7.35
C PHE A 259 25.32 12.56 7.77
N ASN A 260 24.68 13.18 6.79
CA ASN A 260 23.71 14.25 7.01
C ASN A 260 22.45 13.76 7.74
N ALA A 261 21.66 14.68 8.29
CA ALA A 261 20.50 14.38 9.11
C ALA A 261 19.44 13.55 8.36
N VAL A 262 19.21 13.82 7.07
CA VAL A 262 18.25 13.06 6.25
C VAL A 262 18.69 11.60 6.09
N TYR A 263 19.95 11.39 5.70
CA TYR A 263 20.53 10.07 5.50
C TYR A 263 20.48 9.21 6.77
N THR A 264 20.71 9.79 7.95
CA THR A 264 20.64 9.04 9.21
C THR A 264 19.25 8.42 9.44
N VAL A 265 18.19 9.13 9.09
CA VAL A 265 16.81 8.65 9.19
C VAL A 265 16.49 7.65 8.07
N GLU A 266 16.90 7.94 6.83
CA GLU A 266 16.71 7.02 5.70
C GLU A 266 17.37 5.66 5.94
N ASN A 267 18.61 5.64 6.43
CA ASN A 267 19.33 4.43 6.78
C ASN A 267 18.66 3.65 7.91
N ALA A 268 18.12 4.34 8.92
CA ALA A 268 17.37 3.69 10.01
C ALA A 268 16.06 3.08 9.50
N LEU A 269 15.32 3.80 8.65
CA LEU A 269 14.08 3.32 8.01
C LEU A 269 14.34 2.13 7.08
N ALA A 270 15.42 2.18 6.28
CA ALA A 270 15.82 1.07 5.42
C ALA A 270 16.08 -0.20 6.24
N LYS A 271 16.85 -0.11 7.33
CA LYS A 271 17.11 -1.25 8.23
C LYS A 271 15.86 -1.77 8.94
N ALA A 272 14.93 -0.88 9.31
CA ALA A 272 13.65 -1.28 9.91
C ALA A 272 12.77 -2.02 8.90
N SER A 273 12.70 -1.56 7.64
CA SER A 273 11.88 -2.18 6.59
C SER A 273 12.29 -3.62 6.28
N VAL A 274 13.58 -3.96 6.37
CA VAL A 274 14.10 -5.34 6.16
C VAL A 274 13.53 -6.31 7.20
N LYS A 275 13.24 -5.86 8.43
CA LYS A 275 12.61 -6.71 9.47
C LYS A 275 11.13 -6.97 9.22
N PHE A 276 10.40 -6.04 8.62
CA PHE A 276 8.97 -6.22 8.34
C PHE A 276 8.70 -7.25 7.23
N PHE A 277 9.60 -7.36 6.23
CA PHE A 277 9.46 -8.36 5.17
C PHE A 277 9.92 -9.78 5.56
N SER A 278 10.63 -9.95 6.68
CA SER A 278 11.00 -11.29 7.19
C SER A 278 9.92 -11.94 8.05
N ASP A 279 9.04 -11.16 8.68
CA ASP A 279 8.01 -11.69 9.60
C ASP A 279 6.70 -12.10 8.91
N ASP A 280 6.41 -11.56 7.71
CA ASP A 280 5.19 -11.86 6.94
C ASP A 280 5.28 -13.14 6.07
N ARG A 281 6.38 -13.90 6.15
CA ARG A 281 6.52 -15.20 5.47
C ARG A 281 6.26 -16.41 6.37
N ASN A 282 5.86 -16.19 7.63
CA ASN A 282 5.68 -17.27 8.59
C ASN A 282 4.45 -17.04 9.49
N LYS A 283 3.28 -16.77 8.90
CA LYS A 283 1.97 -17.01 9.52
C LYS A 283 0.94 -17.44 8.48
#